data_AF-A0A7X8LIH7-F1
#
_entry.id   AF-A0A7X8LIH7-F1
#
_cell.length_a   1.000
_cell.length_b   1.000
_cell.length_c   1.000
_cell.angle_alpha   90.00
_cell.angle_beta   90.00
_cell.angle_gamma   90.00
#
_symmetry.space_group_name_H-M   'P 1'
#
loop_
_entity.id
_entity.type
_entity.pdbx_description
1 polymer ?
#
loop_
_entity_poly.entity_id
_entity_poly.type
_entity_poly.pdbx_seq_one_letter_code
_entity_poly.pdbx_strand_id
1 'polypeptide(L)'
;MKYKKQALTFEMQADKLLERGLVADRATLIKRLSMVNYYRLSAYWHPFRISNDPNDRLIAGTTLDVVWEHYVFDRQLRLIIIDAIERAEVAVRTQLVNLHALEYGPFGYLLKSTLPGITIDNHQRLLDRLHTEEKNSRETYVAHYRSKYDNEIALPLWIACELMTFGNLFTLFTGLKTKHKKTLAKRYGLNVPVFGSWLKTLNQVRNLCAHHARIWNRVYGIQAIIPSRQPNNIWTAPDNWIESPVWNDLP
;
A
#
# COMPACT_ATOMS: atom_id res chain seq x y z
N MET A 1 -2.57 -1.51 -35.46
CA MET A 1 -1.65 -0.36 -35.63
C MET A 1 -0.31 -0.71 -35.00
N LYS A 2 0.83 -0.55 -35.69
CA LYS A 2 2.17 -0.81 -35.11
C LYS A 2 2.69 0.45 -34.39
N TYR A 3 3.27 0.29 -33.21
CA TYR A 3 3.90 1.40 -32.47
C TYR A 3 5.16 1.86 -33.19
N LYS A 4 5.23 3.13 -33.59
CA LYS A 4 6.34 3.71 -34.39
C LYS A 4 7.11 4.83 -33.68
N LYS A 5 6.76 5.17 -32.44
CA LYS A 5 7.41 6.29 -31.72
C LYS A 5 8.82 5.89 -31.30
N GLN A 6 9.78 6.76 -31.55
CA GLN A 6 11.17 6.60 -31.12
C GLN A 6 11.39 7.23 -29.74
N ALA A 7 12.43 6.78 -29.04
CA ALA A 7 12.89 7.41 -27.81
C ALA A 7 13.40 8.83 -28.12
N LEU A 8 13.15 9.77 -27.20
CA LEU A 8 13.64 11.14 -27.26
C LEU A 8 14.79 11.31 -26.27
N THR A 9 15.83 12.07 -26.62
CA THR A 9 16.86 12.50 -25.66
C THR A 9 16.26 13.47 -24.63
N PHE A 10 16.98 13.75 -23.54
CA PHE A 10 16.47 14.70 -22.52
C PHE A 10 16.34 16.13 -23.07
N GLU A 11 17.21 16.52 -24.00
CA GLU A 11 17.14 17.77 -24.75
C GLU A 11 15.85 17.84 -25.56
N MET A 12 15.58 16.82 -26.38
CA MET A 12 14.36 16.76 -27.19
C MET A 12 13.09 16.71 -26.33
N GLN A 13 13.15 16.07 -25.16
CA GLN A 13 12.05 16.04 -24.19
C GLN A 13 11.80 17.43 -23.58
N ALA A 14 12.87 18.16 -23.25
CA ALA A 14 12.79 19.52 -22.72
C ALA A 14 12.22 20.49 -23.77
N ASP A 15 12.76 20.46 -24.99
CA ASP A 15 12.30 21.30 -26.10
C ASP A 15 10.80 21.10 -26.36
N LYS A 16 10.35 19.83 -26.38
CA LYS A 16 8.93 19.50 -26.51
C LYS A 16 8.05 20.05 -25.39
N LEU A 17 8.54 20.13 -24.15
CA LEU A 17 7.77 20.69 -23.04
C LEU A 17 7.70 22.22 -23.09
N LEU A 18 8.81 22.87 -23.51
CA LEU A 18 8.83 24.30 -23.76
C LEU A 18 7.85 24.68 -24.88
N GLU A 19 7.84 23.92 -25.99
CA GLU A 19 6.87 24.07 -27.08
C GLU A 19 5.41 23.90 -26.62
N ARG A 20 5.17 23.06 -25.62
CA ARG A 20 3.84 22.87 -25.01
C ARG A 20 3.44 24.01 -24.07
N GLY A 21 4.29 25.00 -23.86
CA GLY A 21 4.02 26.16 -23.01
C GLY A 21 4.47 26.02 -21.56
N LEU A 22 5.34 25.04 -21.24
CA LEU A 22 5.97 24.98 -19.93
C LEU A 22 6.99 26.11 -19.79
N VAL A 23 6.85 26.94 -18.77
CA VAL A 23 7.79 28.01 -18.47
C VAL A 23 8.92 27.45 -17.60
N ALA A 24 10.14 27.40 -18.15
CA ALA A 24 11.30 26.82 -17.47
C ALA A 24 12.63 27.33 -18.05
N ASP A 25 13.66 27.37 -17.21
CA ASP A 25 15.04 27.33 -17.72
C ASP A 25 15.33 25.95 -18.34
N ARG A 26 15.85 25.94 -19.57
CA ARG A 26 16.06 24.72 -20.36
C ARG A 26 17.07 23.78 -19.69
N ALA A 27 18.18 24.31 -19.17
CA ALA A 27 19.21 23.50 -18.53
C ALA A 27 18.67 22.81 -17.27
N THR A 28 17.90 23.54 -16.47
CA THR A 28 17.21 23.03 -15.28
C THR A 28 16.19 21.96 -15.62
N LEU A 29 15.40 22.16 -16.69
CA LEU A 29 14.42 21.17 -17.16
C LEU A 29 15.09 19.85 -17.56
N ILE A 30 16.17 19.91 -18.34
CA ILE A 30 16.95 18.74 -18.74
C ILE A 30 17.46 17.98 -17.52
N LYS A 31 18.03 18.70 -16.53
CA LYS A 31 18.51 18.11 -15.28
C LYS A 31 17.39 17.42 -14.49
N ARG A 32 16.21 18.03 -14.38
CA ARG A 32 15.06 17.42 -13.68
C ARG A 32 14.54 16.17 -14.42
N LEU A 33 14.50 16.20 -15.75
CA LEU A 33 14.09 15.06 -16.58
C LEU A 33 15.04 13.87 -16.49
N SER A 34 16.35 14.13 -16.39
CA SER A 34 17.35 13.05 -16.23
C SER A 34 17.28 12.36 -14.87
N MET A 35 16.78 13.05 -13.83
CA MET A 35 16.61 12.48 -12.48
C MET A 35 15.28 11.72 -12.30
N VAL A 36 14.17 12.24 -12.86
CA VAL A 36 12.81 11.76 -12.53
C VAL A 36 12.14 11.00 -13.66
N ASN A 37 12.68 11.05 -14.89
CA ASN A 37 12.07 10.54 -16.13
C ASN A 37 10.80 11.33 -16.53
N TYR A 38 10.68 11.63 -17.82
CA TYR A 38 9.56 12.35 -18.43
C TYR A 38 8.18 11.80 -18.04
N TYR A 39 7.98 10.49 -18.13
CA TYR A 39 6.66 9.90 -17.92
C TYR A 39 6.20 10.05 -16.47
N ARG A 40 7.13 9.92 -15.52
CA ARG A 40 6.82 10.12 -14.10
C ARG A 40 6.49 11.57 -13.80
N LEU A 41 7.31 12.51 -14.29
CA LEU A 41 7.07 13.93 -14.07
C LEU A 41 5.78 14.39 -14.79
N SER A 42 5.38 13.69 -15.85
CA SER A 42 4.16 13.99 -16.59
C SER A 42 2.88 13.91 -15.78
N ALA A 43 2.87 13.05 -14.77
CA ALA A 43 1.73 12.93 -13.87
C ALA A 43 1.46 14.23 -13.07
N TYR A 44 2.44 15.14 -12.95
CA TYR A 44 2.33 16.36 -12.15
C TYR A 44 2.07 17.61 -12.98
N TRP A 45 2.42 17.62 -14.28
CA TRP A 45 1.96 18.69 -15.19
C TRP A 45 0.63 18.36 -15.88
N HIS A 46 0.18 17.10 -15.87
CA HIS A 46 -1.08 16.69 -16.49
C HIS A 46 -2.29 17.53 -16.05
N PRO A 47 -2.46 17.91 -14.77
CA PRO A 47 -3.57 18.76 -14.34
C PRO A 47 -3.58 20.16 -14.97
N PHE A 48 -2.45 20.61 -15.50
CA PHE A 48 -2.28 21.92 -16.15
C PHE A 48 -2.45 21.84 -17.67
N ARG A 49 -2.81 20.69 -18.23
CA ARG A 49 -3.10 20.59 -19.67
C ARG A 49 -4.41 21.30 -20.00
N ILE A 50 -4.43 22.00 -21.13
CA ILE A 50 -5.66 22.52 -21.71
C ILE A 50 -6.52 21.32 -22.11
N SER A 51 -7.75 21.28 -21.58
CA SER A 51 -8.66 20.15 -21.83
C SER A 51 -8.94 19.99 -23.32
N ASN A 52 -8.85 18.76 -23.82
CA ASN A 52 -9.06 18.38 -25.23
C ASN A 52 -8.14 19.07 -26.26
N ASP A 53 -7.01 19.64 -25.84
CA ASP A 53 -6.03 20.18 -26.79
C ASP A 53 -5.23 19.05 -27.46
N PRO A 54 -5.24 18.94 -28.80
CA PRO A 54 -4.59 17.84 -29.52
C PRO A 54 -3.06 17.87 -29.45
N ASN A 55 -2.48 19.01 -29.04
CA ASN A 55 -1.04 19.21 -28.94
C ASN A 55 -0.53 19.04 -27.49
N ASP A 56 -1.40 18.70 -26.55
CA ASP A 56 -1.12 18.61 -25.11
C ASP A 56 -0.56 19.93 -24.53
N ARG A 57 -1.00 21.09 -25.04
CA ARG A 57 -0.55 22.39 -24.51
C ARG A 57 -0.95 22.59 -23.06
N LEU A 58 -0.12 23.30 -22.33
CA LEU A 58 -0.31 23.66 -20.93
C LEU A 58 -1.01 25.02 -20.82
N ILE A 59 -1.71 25.23 -19.70
CA ILE A 59 -2.28 26.52 -19.31
C ILE A 59 -1.14 27.54 -19.20
N ALA A 60 -1.36 28.74 -19.75
CA ALA A 60 -0.36 29.81 -19.73
C ALA A 60 0.11 30.12 -18.30
N GLY A 61 1.42 30.29 -18.12
CA GLY A 61 2.03 30.53 -16.81
C GLY A 61 2.34 29.26 -16.00
N THR A 62 2.08 28.06 -16.53
CA THR A 62 2.52 26.81 -15.89
C THR A 62 4.05 26.75 -15.85
N THR A 63 4.64 26.83 -14.66
CA THR A 63 6.10 26.79 -14.48
C THR A 63 6.60 25.41 -14.12
N LEU A 64 7.87 25.13 -14.43
CA LEU A 64 8.55 23.91 -13.99
C LEU A 64 8.66 23.83 -12.46
N ASP A 65 8.68 24.94 -11.75
CA ASP A 65 8.75 24.96 -10.28
C ASP A 65 7.46 24.46 -9.65
N VAL A 66 6.28 24.91 -10.11
CA VAL A 66 4.99 24.40 -9.62
C VAL A 66 4.86 22.89 -9.87
N VAL A 67 5.27 22.43 -11.04
CA VAL A 67 5.26 20.99 -11.39
C VAL A 67 6.19 20.19 -10.46
N TRP A 68 7.37 20.74 -10.17
CA TRP A 68 8.37 20.10 -9.32
C TRP A 68 7.96 20.10 -7.84
N GLU A 69 7.34 21.18 -7.36
CA GLU A 69 6.75 21.27 -6.03
C GLU A 69 5.69 20.19 -5.82
N HIS A 70 4.78 19.98 -6.78
CA HIS A 70 3.82 18.87 -6.71
C HIS A 70 4.50 17.50 -6.67
N TYR A 71 5.57 17.30 -7.43
CA TYR A 71 6.36 16.06 -7.38
C TYR A 71 7.01 15.83 -6.00
N VAL A 72 7.64 16.88 -5.45
CA VAL A 72 8.31 16.83 -4.14
C VAL A 72 7.29 16.63 -3.03
N PHE A 73 6.18 17.36 -3.06
CA PHE A 73 5.07 17.21 -2.14
C PHE A 73 4.53 15.77 -2.14
N ASP A 74 4.22 15.21 -3.31
CA ASP A 74 3.69 13.85 -3.40
C ASP A 74 4.72 12.80 -2.92
N ARG A 75 6.03 13.06 -3.09
CA ARG A 75 7.09 12.24 -2.49
C ARG A 75 7.06 12.30 -0.96
N GLN A 76 6.95 13.49 -0.37
CA GLN A 76 6.88 13.64 1.08
C GLN A 76 5.60 13.03 1.64
N LEU A 77 4.47 13.25 0.96
CA LEU A 77 3.17 12.68 1.32
C LEU A 77 3.22 11.14 1.36
N ARG A 78 3.85 10.49 0.37
CA ARG A 78 4.05 9.03 0.39
C ARG A 78 4.80 8.53 1.63
N LEU A 79 5.80 9.28 2.10
CA LEU A 79 6.60 8.88 3.26
C LEU A 79 5.78 8.99 4.55
N ILE A 80 4.99 10.04 4.71
CA ILE A 80 4.10 10.21 5.86
C ILE A 80 3.02 9.12 5.85
N ILE A 81 2.44 8.84 4.69
CA ILE A 81 1.40 7.82 4.55
C ILE A 81 1.94 6.43 4.86
N ILE A 82 3.13 6.06 4.35
CA ILE A 82 3.66 4.72 4.58
C ILE A 82 4.02 4.49 6.05
N ASP A 83 4.55 5.52 6.74
CA ASP A 83 4.78 5.50 8.19
C ASP A 83 3.48 5.24 8.98
N ALA A 84 2.41 5.97 8.65
CA ALA A 84 1.12 5.79 9.31
C ALA A 84 0.51 4.40 9.04
N ILE A 85 0.62 3.92 7.80
CA ILE A 85 0.10 2.60 7.41
C ILE A 85 0.87 1.47 8.09
N GLU A 86 2.19 1.59 8.22
CA GLU A 86 3.03 0.57 8.85
C GLU A 86 2.54 0.25 10.27
N ARG A 87 2.26 1.28 11.07
CA ARG A 87 1.72 1.12 12.43
C ARG A 87 0.40 0.34 12.44
N ALA A 88 -0.51 0.69 11.53
CA ALA A 88 -1.77 0.00 11.38
C ALA A 88 -1.58 -1.47 10.94
N GLU A 89 -0.66 -1.72 10.00
CA GLU A 89 -0.32 -3.06 9.51
C GLU A 89 0.19 -3.95 10.64
N VAL A 90 1.15 -3.46 11.43
CA VAL A 90 1.74 -4.19 12.57
C VAL A 90 0.68 -4.52 13.61
N ALA A 91 -0.13 -3.53 14.04
CA ALA A 91 -1.17 -3.80 15.04
C ALA A 91 -2.21 -4.81 14.56
N VAL A 92 -2.68 -4.69 13.32
CA VAL A 92 -3.67 -5.62 12.75
C VAL A 92 -3.07 -7.01 12.61
N ARG A 93 -1.82 -7.11 12.13
CA ARG A 93 -1.07 -8.37 12.02
C ARG A 93 -1.03 -9.10 13.36
N THR A 94 -0.54 -8.42 14.40
CA THR A 94 -0.38 -9.01 15.73
C THR A 94 -1.70 -9.55 16.27
N GLN A 95 -2.77 -8.77 16.17
CA GLN A 95 -4.08 -9.19 16.68
C GLN A 95 -4.68 -10.35 15.88
N LEU A 96 -4.52 -10.33 14.56
CA LEU A 96 -5.00 -11.39 13.67
C LEU A 96 -4.27 -12.70 13.96
N VAL A 97 -2.94 -12.66 13.97
CA VAL A 97 -2.06 -13.80 14.17
C VAL A 97 -2.31 -14.43 15.54
N ASN A 98 -2.33 -13.62 16.60
CA ASN A 98 -2.58 -14.09 17.95
C ASN A 98 -3.95 -14.78 18.07
N LEU A 99 -5.01 -14.13 17.56
CA LEU A 99 -6.37 -14.69 17.59
C LEU A 99 -6.46 -16.03 16.87
N HIS A 100 -5.85 -16.15 15.69
CA HIS A 100 -5.90 -17.39 14.91
C HIS A 100 -5.04 -18.50 15.52
N ALA A 101 -3.84 -18.16 16.00
CA ALA A 101 -2.92 -19.12 16.61
C ALA A 101 -3.44 -19.67 17.94
N LEU A 102 -4.11 -18.86 18.76
CA LEU A 102 -4.71 -19.33 20.02
C LEU A 102 -5.85 -20.32 19.80
N GLU A 103 -6.64 -20.15 18.73
CA GLU A 103 -7.79 -21.02 18.45
C GLU A 103 -7.38 -22.30 17.69
N TYR A 104 -6.45 -22.21 16.73
CA TYR A 104 -6.14 -23.31 15.81
C TYR A 104 -4.70 -23.82 15.90
N GLY A 105 -3.93 -23.32 16.87
CA GLY A 105 -2.52 -23.67 17.04
C GLY A 105 -1.59 -23.00 16.01
N PRO A 106 -0.27 -23.28 16.10
CA PRO A 106 0.77 -22.64 15.29
C PRO A 106 0.56 -22.80 13.78
N PHE A 107 0.05 -23.96 13.36
CA PHE A 107 -0.08 -24.34 11.95
C PHE A 107 -1.52 -24.30 11.45
N GLY A 108 -2.45 -23.74 12.24
CA GLY A 108 -3.87 -23.69 11.87
C GLY A 108 -4.12 -23.03 10.51
N TYR A 109 -3.28 -22.07 10.11
CA TYR A 109 -3.37 -21.39 8.81
C TYR A 109 -3.11 -22.29 7.59
N LEU A 110 -2.44 -23.43 7.78
CA LEU A 110 -2.24 -24.46 6.75
C LEU A 110 -3.54 -25.21 6.43
N LEU A 111 -4.52 -25.17 7.33
CA LEU A 111 -5.76 -25.92 7.21
C LEU A 111 -6.86 -25.01 6.64
N LYS A 112 -7.31 -25.27 5.40
CA LYS A 112 -8.40 -24.49 4.79
C LYS A 112 -9.67 -24.47 5.65
N SER A 113 -9.94 -25.54 6.42
CA SER A 113 -11.10 -25.65 7.31
C SER A 113 -11.13 -24.58 8.41
N THR A 114 -9.98 -24.02 8.81
CA THR A 114 -9.88 -22.94 9.80
C THR A 114 -10.09 -21.56 9.18
N LEU A 115 -9.98 -21.47 7.85
CA LEU A 115 -10.16 -20.26 7.03
C LEU A 115 -11.34 -20.43 6.07
N PRO A 116 -12.60 -20.62 6.53
CA PRO A 116 -13.70 -20.95 5.63
C PRO A 116 -14.05 -19.84 4.62
N GLY A 117 -13.65 -18.59 4.87
CA GLY A 117 -13.91 -17.44 4.00
C GLY A 117 -12.95 -17.29 2.81
N ILE A 118 -11.90 -18.11 2.73
CA ILE A 118 -10.95 -18.09 1.61
C ILE A 118 -11.35 -19.16 0.59
N THR A 119 -11.15 -18.88 -0.69
CA THR A 119 -11.28 -19.90 -1.74
C THR A 119 -10.09 -20.86 -1.68
N ILE A 120 -10.27 -22.08 -2.21
CA ILE A 120 -9.20 -23.09 -2.27
C ILE A 120 -7.98 -22.52 -3.01
N ASP A 121 -8.20 -21.90 -4.18
CA ASP A 121 -7.12 -21.32 -4.97
C ASP A 121 -6.36 -20.20 -4.25
N ASN A 122 -7.06 -19.32 -3.53
CA ASN A 122 -6.41 -18.22 -2.80
C ASN A 122 -5.66 -18.72 -1.57
N HIS A 123 -6.15 -19.79 -0.93
CA HIS A 123 -5.43 -20.44 0.15
C HIS A 123 -4.15 -21.09 -0.36
N GLN A 124 -4.23 -21.85 -1.45
CA GLN A 124 -3.05 -22.46 -2.06
C GLN A 124 -2.03 -21.39 -2.47
N ARG A 125 -2.46 -20.32 -3.14
CA ARG A 125 -1.57 -19.19 -3.50
C ARG A 125 -0.93 -18.51 -2.30
N LEU A 126 -1.64 -18.42 -1.17
CA LEU A 126 -1.08 -17.88 0.07
C LEU A 126 0.04 -18.79 0.60
N LEU A 127 -0.20 -20.10 0.62
CA LEU A 127 0.79 -21.10 1.06
C LEU A 127 2.00 -21.16 0.12
N ASP A 128 1.79 -21.17 -1.19
CA ASP A 128 2.87 -21.20 -2.19
C ASP A 128 3.78 -19.97 -2.07
N ARG A 129 3.19 -18.79 -1.83
CA ARG A 129 3.94 -17.56 -1.59
C ARG A 129 4.75 -17.67 -0.30
N LEU A 130 4.14 -18.08 0.79
CA LEU A 130 4.83 -18.24 2.07
C LEU A 130 6.00 -19.21 1.95
N HIS A 131 5.80 -20.34 1.28
CA HIS A 131 6.86 -21.31 1.04
C HIS A 131 8.00 -20.72 0.20
N THR A 132 7.66 -19.92 -0.81
CA THR A 132 8.64 -19.22 -1.65
C THR A 132 9.43 -18.18 -0.86
N GLU A 133 8.75 -17.33 -0.07
CA GLU A 133 9.38 -16.32 0.78
C GLU A 133 10.27 -16.96 1.84
N GLU A 134 9.81 -18.05 2.45
CA GLU A 134 10.60 -18.81 3.41
C GLU A 134 11.86 -19.39 2.76
N LYS A 135 11.74 -20.06 1.62
CA LYS A 135 12.87 -20.65 0.90
C LYS A 135 13.91 -19.61 0.49
N ASN A 136 13.46 -18.41 0.12
CA ASN A 136 14.33 -17.32 -0.30
C ASN A 136 14.79 -16.43 0.86
N SER A 137 14.28 -16.67 2.07
CA SER A 137 14.55 -15.83 3.22
C SER A 137 16.01 -15.92 3.63
N ARG A 138 16.58 -14.75 3.95
CA ARG A 138 17.91 -14.61 4.56
C ARG A 138 17.82 -14.16 6.02
N GLU A 139 16.62 -14.19 6.58
CA GLU A 139 16.35 -13.73 7.93
C GLU A 139 16.88 -14.72 8.96
N THR A 140 17.54 -14.20 9.99
CA THR A 140 18.18 -15.03 11.03
C THR A 140 17.18 -15.85 11.83
N TYR A 141 15.97 -15.34 12.05
CA TYR A 141 14.92 -16.04 12.77
C TYR A 141 14.39 -17.27 12.01
N VAL A 142 14.35 -17.23 10.67
CA VAL A 142 13.95 -18.37 9.84
C VAL A 142 15.03 -19.45 9.90
N ALA A 143 16.29 -19.06 9.72
CA ALA A 143 17.42 -19.99 9.82
C ALA A 143 17.51 -20.63 11.20
N HIS A 144 17.34 -19.84 12.28
CA HIS A 144 17.32 -20.35 13.64
C HIS A 144 16.19 -21.37 13.85
N TYR A 145 14.97 -21.04 13.44
CA TYR A 145 13.84 -21.97 13.55
C TYR A 145 14.12 -23.29 12.83
N ARG A 146 14.61 -23.23 11.58
CA ARG A 146 14.91 -24.43 10.78
C ARG A 146 16.08 -25.25 11.30
N SER A 147 17.04 -24.63 11.97
CA SER A 147 18.13 -25.36 12.65
C SER A 147 17.65 -26.13 13.88
N LYS A 148 16.61 -25.63 14.57
CA LYS A 148 16.09 -26.19 15.82
C LYS A 148 14.93 -27.17 15.59
N TYR A 149 14.11 -26.92 14.58
CA TYR A 149 12.90 -27.67 14.23
C TYR A 149 12.99 -28.15 12.78
N ASP A 150 13.87 -29.13 12.55
CA ASP A 150 14.19 -29.69 11.23
C ASP A 150 13.09 -30.60 10.66
N ASN A 151 12.25 -31.17 11.52
CA ASN A 151 11.16 -32.09 11.16
C ASN A 151 9.81 -31.40 10.92
N GLU A 152 9.68 -30.10 11.22
CA GLU A 152 8.44 -29.37 11.01
C GLU A 152 8.23 -29.02 9.55
N ILE A 153 7.01 -29.18 9.02
CA ILE A 153 6.74 -28.92 7.60
C ILE A 153 6.68 -27.43 7.25
N ALA A 154 6.46 -26.56 8.24
CA ALA A 154 6.23 -25.13 8.05
C ALA A 154 6.68 -24.31 9.26
N LEU A 155 6.72 -22.98 9.08
CA LEU A 155 6.87 -22.02 10.18
C LEU A 155 5.55 -21.87 10.96
N PRO A 156 5.59 -21.68 12.29
CA PRO A 156 4.44 -21.27 13.07
C PRO A 156 3.92 -19.92 12.57
N LEU A 157 2.62 -19.66 12.72
CA LEU A 157 1.99 -18.47 12.13
C LEU A 157 2.64 -17.14 12.57
N TRP A 158 3.11 -17.03 13.81
CA TRP A 158 3.78 -15.82 14.33
C TRP A 158 5.19 -15.61 13.78
N ILE A 159 5.80 -16.63 13.18
CA ILE A 159 7.04 -16.50 12.42
C ILE A 159 6.71 -16.29 10.93
N ALA A 160 5.79 -17.08 10.39
CA ALA A 160 5.35 -16.99 9.01
C ALA A 160 4.78 -15.61 8.66
N CYS A 161 4.11 -14.94 9.61
CA CYS A 161 3.53 -13.61 9.38
C CYS A 161 4.56 -12.52 9.14
N GLU A 162 5.81 -12.67 9.59
CA GLU A 162 6.88 -11.71 9.32
C GLU A 162 7.38 -11.77 7.88
N LEU A 163 7.11 -12.88 7.18
CA LEU A 163 7.34 -13.03 5.75
C LEU A 163 6.11 -12.60 4.91
N MET A 164 5.00 -12.22 5.54
CA MET A 164 3.78 -11.84 4.83
C MET A 164 3.82 -10.38 4.39
N THR A 165 3.43 -10.13 3.14
CA THR A 165 3.01 -8.78 2.73
C THR A 165 1.67 -8.41 3.37
N PHE A 166 1.35 -7.11 3.43
CA PHE A 166 0.02 -6.67 3.85
C PHE A 166 -1.11 -7.31 3.02
N GLY A 167 -0.88 -7.57 1.73
CA GLY A 167 -1.84 -8.29 0.89
C GLY A 167 -2.10 -9.73 1.35
N ASN A 168 -1.06 -10.43 1.80
CA ASN A 168 -1.19 -11.78 2.39
C ASN A 168 -1.97 -11.73 3.71
N LEU A 169 -1.68 -10.75 4.57
CA LEU A 169 -2.42 -10.54 5.83
C LEU A 169 -3.89 -10.20 5.59
N PHE A 170 -4.18 -9.34 4.62
CA PHE A 170 -5.54 -9.05 4.22
C PHE A 170 -6.26 -10.30 3.70
N THR A 171 -5.57 -11.14 2.91
CA THR A 171 -6.10 -12.43 2.43
C THR A 171 -6.38 -13.39 3.59
N LEU A 172 -5.49 -13.45 4.58
CA LEU A 172 -5.71 -14.25 5.79
C LEU A 172 -6.93 -13.73 6.57
N PHE A 173 -7.07 -12.42 6.73
CA PHE A 173 -8.24 -11.77 7.34
C PHE A 173 -9.55 -12.14 6.62
N THR A 174 -9.58 -12.10 5.28
CA THR A 174 -10.79 -12.49 4.53
C THR A 174 -11.10 -13.99 4.67
N GLY A 175 -10.10 -14.82 4.96
CA GLY A 175 -10.26 -16.24 5.26
C GLY A 175 -10.94 -16.54 6.60
N LEU A 176 -10.79 -15.67 7.60
CA LEU A 176 -11.28 -15.92 8.96
C LEU A 176 -12.79 -16.20 9.06
N LYS A 177 -13.16 -16.98 10.09
CA LYS A 177 -14.55 -17.14 10.53
C LYS A 177 -15.17 -15.79 10.89
N THR A 178 -16.48 -15.63 10.67
CA THR A 178 -17.22 -14.40 10.98
C THR A 178 -17.05 -13.95 12.44
N LYS A 179 -16.99 -14.88 13.40
CA LYS A 179 -16.71 -14.59 14.83
C LYS A 179 -15.37 -13.86 15.00
N HIS A 180 -14.32 -14.31 14.33
CA HIS A 180 -12.98 -13.72 14.45
C HIS A 180 -12.91 -12.35 13.77
N LYS A 181 -13.51 -12.22 12.58
CA LYS A 181 -13.63 -10.91 11.90
C LYS A 181 -14.35 -9.88 12.77
N LYS A 182 -15.44 -10.27 13.43
CA LYS A 182 -16.19 -9.41 14.37
C LYS A 182 -15.33 -9.01 15.57
N THR A 183 -14.57 -9.95 16.13
CA THR A 183 -13.68 -9.70 17.28
C THR A 183 -12.59 -8.69 16.91
N LEU A 184 -11.94 -8.86 15.75
CA LEU A 184 -10.94 -7.91 15.24
C LEU A 184 -11.56 -6.54 14.97
N ALA A 185 -12.66 -6.46 14.22
CA ALA A 185 -13.29 -5.19 13.87
C ALA A 185 -13.73 -4.42 15.13
N LYS A 186 -14.31 -5.11 16.13
CA LYS A 186 -14.74 -4.52 17.40
C LYS A 186 -13.58 -3.88 18.17
N ARG A 187 -12.37 -4.45 18.13
CA ARG A 187 -11.18 -3.87 18.76
C ARG A 187 -10.87 -2.47 18.26
N TYR A 188 -11.15 -2.19 16.99
CA TYR A 188 -10.95 -0.88 16.38
C TYR A 188 -12.20 0.01 16.41
N GLY A 189 -13.26 -0.39 17.13
CA GLY A 189 -14.52 0.35 17.18
C GLY A 189 -15.33 0.28 15.87
N LEU A 190 -15.07 -0.72 15.02
CA LEU A 190 -15.66 -0.82 13.69
C LEU A 190 -16.52 -2.08 13.52
N ASN A 191 -17.41 -2.05 12.53
CA ASN A 191 -18.06 -3.26 12.03
C ASN A 191 -17.20 -3.93 10.96
N VAL A 192 -17.48 -5.20 10.66
CA VAL A 192 -16.68 -6.01 9.72
C VAL A 192 -16.62 -5.40 8.30
N PRO A 193 -17.73 -4.95 7.70
CA PRO A 193 -17.68 -4.28 6.38
C PRO A 193 -16.76 -3.06 6.35
N VAL A 194 -16.87 -2.17 7.35
CA VAL A 194 -16.04 -0.96 7.43
C VAL A 194 -14.57 -1.33 7.61
N PHE A 195 -14.25 -2.16 8.62
CA PHE A 195 -12.88 -2.60 8.89
C PHE A 195 -12.25 -3.29 7.66
N GLY A 196 -12.98 -4.20 7.02
CA GLY A 196 -12.51 -4.87 5.81
C GLY A 196 -12.29 -3.90 4.64
N SER A 197 -13.16 -2.91 4.46
CA SER A 197 -12.96 -1.87 3.44
C SER A 197 -11.71 -1.03 3.71
N TRP A 198 -11.45 -0.68 4.97
CA TRP A 198 -10.28 0.09 5.37
C TRP A 198 -8.99 -0.69 5.15
N LEU A 199 -8.92 -1.96 5.58
CA LEU A 199 -7.75 -2.80 5.31
C LEU A 199 -7.47 -2.93 3.80
N LYS A 200 -8.53 -3.07 2.99
CA LYS A 200 -8.40 -3.14 1.53
C LYS A 200 -7.85 -1.83 0.94
N THR A 201 -8.38 -0.68 1.39
CA THR A 201 -7.91 0.65 0.96
C THR A 201 -6.48 0.90 1.41
N LEU A 202 -6.13 0.61 2.67
CA LEU A 202 -4.79 0.77 3.21
C LEU A 202 -3.78 -0.09 2.42
N ASN A 203 -4.09 -1.36 2.15
CA ASN A 203 -3.25 -2.21 1.31
C ASN A 203 -3.05 -1.62 -0.10
N GLN A 204 -4.10 -1.07 -0.73
CA GLN A 204 -3.95 -0.40 -2.03
C GLN A 204 -3.02 0.82 -1.95
N VAL A 205 -3.24 1.71 -0.98
CA VAL A 205 -2.45 2.94 -0.81
C VAL A 205 -0.99 2.61 -0.46
N ARG A 206 -0.77 1.61 0.41
CA ARG A 206 0.54 1.07 0.76
C ARG A 206 1.30 0.61 -0.48
N ASN A 207 0.66 -0.17 -1.35
CA ASN A 207 1.29 -0.66 -2.56
C ASN A 207 1.59 0.49 -3.55
N LEU A 208 0.71 1.49 -3.65
CA LEU A 208 1.02 2.70 -4.43
C LEU A 208 2.26 3.42 -3.88
N CYS A 209 2.38 3.55 -2.56
CA CYS A 209 3.56 4.17 -1.94
C CYS A 209 4.84 3.36 -2.18
N ALA A 210 4.79 2.04 -1.98
CA ALA A 210 5.91 1.12 -2.17
C ALA A 210 6.39 1.06 -3.62
N HIS A 211 5.49 1.20 -4.60
CA HIS A 211 5.83 1.30 -6.02
C HIS A 211 6.10 2.73 -6.48
N HIS A 212 6.21 3.68 -5.54
CA HIS A 212 6.47 5.10 -5.78
C HIS A 212 5.50 5.77 -6.78
N ALA A 213 4.27 5.27 -6.84
CA ALA A 213 3.21 5.79 -7.69
C ALA A 213 2.67 7.13 -7.14
N ARG A 214 2.01 7.90 -8.02
CA ARG A 214 1.36 9.15 -7.63
C ARG A 214 0.21 8.89 -6.66
N ILE A 215 0.17 9.61 -5.53
CA ILE A 215 -0.91 9.57 -4.52
C ILE A 215 -1.75 10.85 -4.62
N TRP A 216 -1.10 11.99 -4.79
CA TRP A 216 -1.71 13.29 -4.98
C TRP A 216 -2.59 13.31 -6.24
N ASN A 217 -3.75 13.95 -6.12
CA ASN A 217 -4.70 14.16 -7.22
C ASN A 217 -4.97 12.87 -8.03
N ARG A 218 -5.18 11.75 -7.32
CA ARG A 218 -5.49 10.43 -7.88
C ARG A 218 -6.93 10.08 -7.61
N VAL A 219 -7.60 9.52 -8.61
CA VAL A 219 -8.88 8.83 -8.41
C VAL A 219 -8.60 7.40 -7.94
N TYR A 220 -9.11 7.06 -6.76
CA TYR A 220 -8.96 5.73 -6.17
C TYR A 220 -10.10 4.82 -6.61
N GLY A 221 -9.77 3.62 -7.09
CA GLY A 221 -10.77 2.63 -7.50
C GLY A 221 -11.43 1.89 -6.33
N ILE A 222 -10.86 1.98 -5.12
CA ILE A 222 -11.40 1.37 -3.90
C ILE A 222 -11.65 2.49 -2.91
N GLN A 223 -12.91 2.68 -2.53
CA GLN A 223 -13.30 3.66 -1.53
C GLN A 223 -13.48 2.99 -0.17
N ALA A 224 -12.92 3.61 0.86
CA ALA A 224 -13.16 3.22 2.24
C ALA A 224 -14.62 3.56 2.60
N ILE A 225 -15.31 2.64 3.29
CA ILE A 225 -16.66 2.89 3.76
C ILE A 225 -16.60 3.88 4.93
N ILE A 226 -17.45 4.92 4.88
CA ILE A 226 -17.64 5.85 5.99
C ILE A 226 -18.59 5.21 7.02
N PRO A 227 -18.22 5.12 8.31
CA PRO A 227 -19.10 4.57 9.35
C PRO A 227 -20.42 5.34 9.45
N SER A 228 -21.56 4.65 9.45
CA SER A 228 -22.90 5.25 9.37
C SER A 228 -23.50 5.72 10.71
N ARG A 229 -22.76 5.62 11.83
CA ARG A 229 -23.25 5.97 13.17
C ARG A 229 -22.20 6.75 13.95
N GLN A 230 -22.12 8.05 13.70
CA GLN A 230 -21.56 9.01 14.65
C GLN A 230 -22.50 10.21 14.76
N PRO A 231 -22.69 10.81 15.96
CA PRO A 231 -23.39 12.08 16.07
C PRO A 231 -22.73 13.10 15.14
N ASN A 232 -23.52 13.78 14.31
CA ASN A 232 -23.09 14.85 13.39
C ASN A 232 -22.30 14.47 12.12
N ASN A 233 -22.26 13.20 11.68
CA ASN A 233 -21.57 12.77 10.44
C ASN A 233 -20.06 13.09 10.38
N ILE A 234 -19.44 13.51 11.48
CA ILE A 234 -17.99 13.70 11.57
C ILE A 234 -17.44 12.43 12.21
N TRP A 235 -16.60 11.69 11.48
CA TRP A 235 -15.79 10.66 12.11
C TRP A 235 -14.66 11.34 12.87
N THR A 236 -14.73 11.34 14.20
CA THR A 236 -13.55 11.61 15.04
C THR A 236 -12.86 10.29 15.32
N ALA A 237 -11.53 10.27 15.19
CA ALA A 237 -10.75 9.20 15.80
C ALA A 237 -11.10 9.16 17.30
N PRO A 238 -11.26 7.99 17.92
CA PRO A 238 -11.46 7.91 19.37
C PRO A 238 -10.34 8.69 20.08
N ASP A 239 -10.64 9.48 21.12
CA ASP A 239 -9.65 10.32 21.82
C ASP A 239 -8.43 9.51 22.31
N ASN A 240 -8.67 8.23 22.59
CA ASN A 240 -7.71 7.21 23.00
C ASN A 240 -7.00 6.48 21.85
N TRP A 241 -7.05 6.95 20.60
CA TRP A 241 -6.20 6.42 19.53
C TRP A 241 -4.77 6.96 19.58
N ILE A 242 -4.63 8.23 19.97
CA ILE A 242 -3.31 8.85 20.23
C ILE A 242 -2.75 8.33 21.58
N GLU A 243 -3.63 8.07 22.56
CA GLU A 243 -3.29 7.59 23.90
C GLU A 243 -3.64 6.11 24.14
N SER A 244 -3.74 5.26 23.11
CA SER A 244 -4.01 3.83 23.37
C SER A 244 -2.79 3.25 24.10
N PRO A 245 -2.95 2.58 25.25
CA PRO A 245 -1.83 2.01 26.03
C PRO A 245 -0.95 1.06 25.20
N VAL A 246 -1.52 0.48 24.14
CA VAL A 246 -0.83 -0.35 23.14
C VAL A 246 0.35 0.38 22.48
N TRP A 247 0.37 1.72 22.49
CA TRP A 247 1.37 2.55 21.82
C TRP A 247 2.35 3.26 22.76
N ASN A 248 2.06 3.30 24.07
CA ASN A 248 2.97 3.87 25.07
C ASN A 248 3.91 2.82 25.68
N ASP A 249 3.65 1.53 25.46
CA ASP A 249 4.39 0.41 26.07
C ASP A 249 5.24 -0.40 25.06
N LEU A 250 5.52 0.14 23.87
CA LEU A 250 6.55 -0.42 23.00
C LEU A 250 7.92 0.23 23.33
N PRO A 251 8.96 -0.58 23.63
CA PRO A 251 10.27 -0.07 24.06
C PRO A 251 11.00 0.73 22.98
#